data_AF-A0A7X9NHZ1-F1
#
_entry.id   AF-A0A7X9NHZ1-F1
#
_cell.length_a   1.000
_cell.length_b   1.000
_cell.length_c   1.000
_cell.angle_alpha   90.00
_cell.angle_beta   90.00
_cell.angle_gamma   90.00
#
_symmetry.space_group_name_H-M   'P 1'
#
loop_
_entity.id
_entity.type
_entity.pdbx_description
1 polymer ?
#
loop_
_entity_poly.entity_id
_entity_poly.type
_entity_poly.pdbx_seq_one_letter_code
_entity_poly.pdbx_strand_id
1 'polypeptide(L)'
;MTFRELLKMHDNPKDKEYFAFVFSQYLKKRTIKKNMQSAIKQTDGLFEELLDFEKTPTHWTIGVERYLDDLEEETIQYIYDVYIMEENDPVHYAMDLIDWKELIDAPIVEESILKYGTERILVEILWEITFDGFDYQTVCKNQKKLLESLKNVNLIF
;
A
#
# COMPACT_ATOMS: atom_id res chain seq x y z
N MET A 1 9.69 2.50 -13.63
CA MET A 1 10.04 2.95 -12.27
C MET A 1 9.59 1.86 -11.32
N THR A 2 10.41 1.44 -10.36
CA THR A 2 10.00 0.47 -9.32
C THR A 2 9.41 1.16 -8.10
N PHE A 3 8.74 0.42 -7.23
CA PHE A 3 8.25 0.94 -5.95
C PHE A 3 9.38 1.52 -5.08
N ARG A 4 10.54 0.86 -5.02
CA ARG A 4 11.74 1.38 -4.32
C ARG A 4 12.22 2.70 -4.91
N GLU A 5 12.26 2.83 -6.23
CA GLU A 5 12.66 4.07 -6.90
C GLU A 5 11.69 5.21 -6.59
N LEU A 6 10.39 4.92 -6.61
CA LEU A 6 9.34 5.87 -6.24
C LEU A 6 9.44 6.32 -4.77
N LEU A 7 9.69 5.38 -3.85
CA LEU A 7 9.95 5.67 -2.44
C LEU A 7 11.13 6.62 -2.26
N LYS A 8 12.27 6.32 -2.90
CA LYS A 8 13.48 7.16 -2.83
C LYS A 8 13.25 8.56 -3.39
N MET A 9 12.44 8.69 -4.44
CA MET A 9 12.07 9.99 -5.01
C MET A 9 11.36 10.88 -3.99
N HIS A 10 10.56 10.27 -3.11
CA HIS A 10 9.75 10.95 -2.10
C HIS A 10 10.31 10.82 -0.67
N ASP A 11 11.56 10.35 -0.51
CA ASP A 11 12.24 10.27 0.78
C ASP A 11 12.80 11.64 1.19
N ASN A 12 11.88 12.59 1.41
CA ASN A 12 12.20 13.94 1.87
C ASN A 12 11.15 14.42 2.89
N PRO A 13 11.51 15.37 3.77
CA PRO A 13 10.62 15.78 4.87
C PRO A 13 9.24 16.28 4.42
N LYS A 14 9.18 17.03 3.32
CA LYS A 14 7.93 17.62 2.83
C LYS A 14 6.93 16.55 2.39
N ASP A 15 7.40 15.55 1.66
CA ASP A 15 6.53 14.48 1.16
C ASP A 15 6.12 13.55 2.29
N LYS A 16 7.02 13.27 3.24
CA LYS A 16 6.67 12.50 4.46
C LYS A 16 5.64 13.21 5.34
N GLU A 17 5.68 14.53 5.45
CA GLU A 17 4.62 15.31 6.09
C GLU A 17 3.28 15.16 5.35
N TYR A 18 3.30 15.16 4.01
CA TYR A 18 2.12 14.91 3.19
C TYR A 18 1.54 13.50 3.42
N PHE A 19 2.37 12.46 3.37
CA PHE A 19 1.92 11.08 3.62
C PHE A 19 1.39 10.92 5.05
N ALA A 20 2.09 11.47 6.05
CA ALA A 20 1.63 11.48 7.44
C ALA A 20 0.26 12.17 7.59
N PHE A 21 0.06 13.30 6.91
CA PHE A 21 -1.23 13.98 6.88
C PHE A 21 -2.30 13.10 6.25
N VAL A 22 -2.04 12.49 5.09
CA VAL A 22 -2.99 11.62 4.38
C VAL A 22 -3.37 10.41 5.24
N PHE A 23 -2.38 9.69 5.79
CA PHE A 23 -2.63 8.58 6.72
C PHE A 23 -3.41 9.01 7.95
N SER A 24 -3.18 10.22 8.47
CA SER A 24 -3.97 10.74 9.60
C SER A 24 -5.46 10.88 9.26
N GLN A 25 -5.83 11.18 8.01
CA GLN A 25 -7.22 11.27 7.59
C GLN A 25 -7.84 9.87 7.45
N TYR A 26 -7.12 8.93 6.86
CA TYR A 26 -7.57 7.53 6.78
C TYR A 26 -7.72 6.90 8.17
N LEU A 27 -6.79 7.18 9.10
CA LEU A 27 -6.86 6.70 10.49
C LEU A 27 -7.97 7.35 11.32
N LYS A 28 -8.34 8.61 11.03
CA LYS A 28 -9.50 9.27 11.68
C LYS A 28 -10.80 8.56 11.34
N LYS A 29 -10.97 8.04 10.11
CA LYS A 29 -12.10 7.17 9.76
C LYS A 29 -12.11 5.87 10.59
N ARG A 30 -10.95 5.43 11.11
CA ARG A 30 -10.77 4.24 11.96
C ARG A 30 -10.71 4.51 13.48
N THR A 31 -11.07 5.71 13.96
CA THR A 31 -11.22 6.03 15.40
C THR A 31 -9.92 6.13 16.22
N ILE A 32 -8.83 6.71 15.68
CA ILE A 32 -7.62 7.00 16.46
C ILE A 32 -7.20 8.47 16.32
N LYS A 33 -7.29 9.26 17.40
CA LYS A 33 -6.63 10.58 17.51
C LYS A 33 -5.13 10.37 17.76
N LYS A 34 -4.35 10.12 16.71
CA LYS A 34 -2.88 10.23 16.78
C LYS A 34 -2.47 11.69 16.57
N ASN A 35 -1.46 12.16 17.31
CA ASN A 35 -0.86 13.46 17.06
C ASN A 35 0.00 13.41 15.77
N MET A 36 0.15 14.54 15.09
CA MET A 36 0.85 14.60 13.79
C MET A 36 2.32 14.16 13.89
N GLN A 37 3.00 14.50 14.99
CA GLN A 37 4.39 14.09 15.22
C GLN A 37 4.56 12.56 15.24
N SER A 38 3.61 11.84 15.84
CA SER A 38 3.61 10.38 15.83
C SER A 38 3.36 9.83 14.43
N ALA A 39 2.52 10.48 13.62
CA ALA A 39 2.25 10.05 12.24
C ALA A 39 3.49 10.24 11.35
N ILE A 40 4.19 11.36 11.51
CA ILE A 40 5.47 11.62 10.83
C ILE A 40 6.48 10.54 11.22
N LYS A 41 6.67 10.29 12.52
CA LYS A 41 7.60 9.24 12.99
C LYS A 41 7.26 7.85 12.44
N GLN A 42 5.97 7.50 12.34
CA GLN A 42 5.55 6.22 11.75
C GLN A 42 5.84 6.16 10.26
N THR A 43 5.61 7.27 9.54
CA THR A 43 5.91 7.37 8.11
C THR A 43 7.43 7.30 7.87
N ASP A 44 8.24 7.97 8.69
CA ASP A 44 9.71 7.86 8.63
C ASP A 44 10.16 6.41 8.83
N GLY A 45 9.68 5.75 9.89
CA GLY A 45 10.03 4.37 10.18
C GLY A 45 9.60 3.40 9.07
N LEU A 46 8.45 3.62 8.45
CA LEU A 46 7.97 2.84 7.30
C LEU A 46 8.90 2.99 6.09
N PHE A 47 9.33 4.22 5.78
CA PHE A 47 10.28 4.47 4.69
C PHE A 47 11.62 3.80 4.96
N GLU A 48 12.15 3.95 6.18
CA GLU A 48 13.41 3.31 6.59
C GLU A 48 13.33 1.78 6.46
N GLU A 49 12.27 1.15 6.96
CA GLU A 49 12.08 -0.29 6.91
C GLU A 49 11.96 -0.82 5.47
N LEU A 50 11.16 -0.17 4.63
CA LEU A 50 11.00 -0.56 3.21
C LEU A 50 12.31 -0.40 2.42
N LEU A 51 13.05 0.68 2.67
CA LEU A 51 14.30 0.96 1.97
C LEU A 51 15.46 0.08 2.43
N ASP A 52 15.41 -0.47 3.65
CA ASP A 52 16.42 -1.36 4.23
C ASP A 52 16.33 -2.80 3.68
N PHE A 53 15.19 -3.20 3.09
CA PHE A 53 15.09 -4.54 2.49
C PHE A 53 16.13 -4.74 1.39
N GLU A 54 16.78 -5.91 1.41
CA GLU A 54 17.65 -6.36 0.33
C GLU A 54 16.90 -6.39 -1.00
N LYS A 55 17.65 -6.18 -2.09
CA LYS A 55 17.07 -6.23 -3.43
C LYS A 55 16.69 -7.67 -3.77
N THR A 56 15.43 -7.88 -4.11
CA THR A 56 14.87 -9.20 -4.43
C THR A 56 14.31 -9.20 -5.86
N PRO A 57 14.51 -10.27 -6.63
CA PRO A 57 13.74 -10.48 -7.86
C PRO A 57 12.26 -10.60 -7.52
N THR A 58 11.41 -10.04 -8.36
CA THR A 58 9.97 -10.13 -8.23
C THR A 58 9.34 -10.40 -9.59
N HIS A 59 8.22 -11.10 -9.57
CA HIS A 59 7.39 -11.41 -10.72
C HIS A 59 6.15 -10.50 -10.77
N TRP A 60 5.97 -9.66 -9.74
CA TRP A 60 4.84 -8.74 -9.63
C TRP A 60 5.10 -7.45 -10.40
N THR A 61 4.04 -6.91 -10.98
CA THR A 61 3.94 -5.51 -11.43
C THR A 61 2.80 -4.85 -10.67
N ILE A 62 3.00 -3.63 -10.17
CA ILE A 62 2.00 -2.87 -9.39
C ILE A 62 1.24 -1.92 -10.32
N GLY A 63 -0.08 -1.98 -10.30
CA GLY A 63 -0.98 -1.05 -10.96
C GLY A 63 -1.81 -0.25 -9.96
N VAL A 64 -2.18 0.97 -10.35
CA VAL A 64 -3.13 1.79 -9.60
C VAL A 64 -4.16 2.34 -10.56
N GLU A 65 -5.43 2.11 -10.27
CA GLU A 65 -6.53 2.60 -11.08
C GLU A 65 -7.54 3.36 -10.26
N ARG A 66 -8.17 4.36 -10.87
CA ARG A 66 -9.22 5.14 -10.23
C ARG A 66 -10.56 4.80 -10.86
N TYR A 67 -11.49 4.32 -10.06
CA TYR A 67 -12.86 4.04 -10.46
C TYR A 67 -13.84 4.90 -9.66
N LEU A 68 -15.07 4.95 -10.18
CA LEU A 68 -16.18 5.63 -9.54
C LEU A 68 -16.83 4.61 -8.61
N ASP A 69 -16.85 4.90 -7.32
CA ASP A 69 -17.64 4.13 -6.37
C ASP A 69 -19.09 4.62 -6.44
N ASP A 70 -19.96 3.78 -6.99
CA ASP A 70 -21.40 3.98 -7.09
C ASP A 70 -22.18 3.12 -6.09
N LEU A 71 -21.51 2.44 -5.15
CA LEU A 71 -22.14 1.57 -4.18
C LEU A 71 -22.80 2.35 -3.02
N GLU A 72 -22.33 3.56 -2.73
CA GLU A 72 -22.96 4.45 -1.75
C GLU A 72 -23.95 5.40 -2.46
N GLU A 73 -25.25 5.11 -2.35
CA GLU A 73 -26.37 5.79 -3.05
C GLU A 73 -26.40 7.34 -2.91
N GLU A 74 -25.70 7.91 -1.92
CA GLU A 74 -25.76 9.34 -1.60
C GLU A 74 -24.49 10.14 -1.93
N THR A 75 -23.36 9.49 -2.26
CA THR A 75 -22.10 10.19 -2.60
C THR A 75 -21.31 9.47 -3.67
N ILE A 76 -21.24 10.07 -4.86
CA ILE A 76 -20.28 9.69 -5.90
C ILE A 76 -18.88 10.04 -5.39
N GLN A 77 -18.08 9.03 -5.04
CA GLN A 77 -16.68 9.20 -4.67
C GLN A 77 -15.78 8.45 -5.67
N TYR A 78 -14.66 9.07 -6.04
CA TYR A 78 -13.60 8.33 -6.73
C TYR A 78 -12.74 7.58 -5.71
N ILE A 79 -12.55 6.28 -5.93
CA ILE A 79 -11.67 5.43 -5.15
C ILE A 79 -10.52 4.97 -6.04
N TYR A 80 -9.35 4.79 -5.42
CA TYR A 80 -8.21 4.18 -6.06
C TYR A 80 -8.14 2.71 -5.65
N ASP A 81 -8.00 1.84 -6.64
CA ASP A 81 -7.60 0.45 -6.44
C ASP A 81 -6.09 0.34 -6.59
N VAL A 82 -5.48 -0.51 -5.79
CA VAL A 82 -4.09 -0.91 -5.97
C VAL A 82 -4.04 -2.41 -6.14
N TYR A 83 -3.49 -2.84 -7.25
CA TYR A 83 -3.43 -4.26 -7.60
C TYR A 83 -2.02 -4.65 -8.01
N ILE A 84 -1.78 -5.95 -7.99
CA ILE A 84 -0.61 -6.57 -8.61
C ILE A 84 -1.03 -7.54 -9.69
N MET A 85 -0.13 -7.76 -10.64
CA MET A 85 -0.31 -8.66 -11.77
C MET A 85 1.00 -9.37 -12.08
N GLU A 86 0.92 -10.59 -12.60
CA GLU A 86 2.07 -11.31 -13.15
C GLU A 86 2.21 -11.01 -14.65
N GLU A 87 3.42 -11.23 -15.18
CA GLU A 87 3.65 -11.10 -16.61
C GLU A 87 2.80 -12.12 -17.39
N ASN A 88 1.96 -11.62 -18.29
CA ASN A 88 1.02 -12.42 -19.11
C ASN A 88 -0.17 -13.03 -18.35
N ASP A 89 -0.42 -12.62 -17.11
CA ASP A 89 -1.66 -12.92 -16.40
C ASP A 89 -2.60 -11.71 -16.46
N PRO A 90 -3.82 -11.83 -17.06
CA PRO A 90 -4.79 -10.74 -17.06
C PRO A 90 -5.49 -10.54 -15.70
N VAL A 91 -5.21 -11.39 -14.69
CA VAL A 91 -5.84 -11.30 -13.37
C VAL A 91 -5.15 -10.24 -12.52
N HIS A 92 -5.99 -9.44 -11.84
CA HIS A 92 -5.55 -8.49 -10.82
C HIS A 92 -5.69 -9.14 -9.44
N TYR A 93 -4.64 -9.09 -8.65
CA TYR A 93 -4.60 -9.61 -7.28
C TYR A 93 -4.52 -8.46 -6.28
N ALA A 94 -5.14 -8.66 -5.12
CA ALA A 94 -4.97 -7.76 -3.98
C ALA A 94 -3.54 -7.87 -3.43
N MET A 95 -3.01 -6.75 -2.93
CA MET A 95 -1.62 -6.63 -2.50
C MET A 95 -1.46 -6.76 -0.97
N ASP A 96 -2.54 -6.60 -0.22
CA ASP A 96 -2.61 -6.56 1.25
C ASP A 96 -2.03 -7.80 1.96
N LEU A 97 -2.02 -8.97 1.31
CA LEU A 97 -1.48 -10.23 1.84
C LEU A 97 -0.09 -10.60 1.32
N ILE A 98 0.51 -9.80 0.45
CA ILE A 98 1.79 -10.11 -0.18
C ILE A 98 2.92 -9.59 0.70
N ASP A 99 4.02 -10.36 0.76
CA ASP A 99 5.20 -9.96 1.51
C ASP A 99 5.77 -8.68 0.89
N TRP A 100 5.98 -7.65 1.71
CA TRP A 100 6.56 -6.38 1.27
C TRP A 100 7.90 -6.56 0.56
N LYS A 101 8.67 -7.60 0.92
CA LYS A 101 9.93 -7.96 0.26
C LYS A 101 9.75 -8.44 -1.17
N GLU A 102 8.57 -8.91 -1.55
CA GLU A 102 8.25 -9.27 -2.93
C GLU A 102 7.76 -8.05 -3.74
N LEU A 103 7.28 -7.01 -3.06
CA LEU A 103 6.70 -5.82 -3.68
C LEU A 103 7.70 -4.68 -3.88
N ILE A 104 8.66 -4.53 -2.98
CA ILE A 104 9.52 -3.34 -2.91
C ILE A 104 10.26 -3.05 -4.21
N ASP A 105 10.69 -4.08 -4.93
CA ASP A 105 11.40 -3.94 -6.21
C ASP A 105 10.50 -4.15 -7.44
N ALA A 106 9.18 -4.25 -7.25
CA ALA A 106 8.24 -4.45 -8.35
C ALA A 106 8.15 -3.19 -9.24
N PRO A 107 8.16 -3.35 -10.58
CA PRO A 107 7.84 -2.26 -11.48
C PRO A 107 6.41 -1.77 -11.24
N ILE A 108 6.21 -0.47 -11.43
CA ILE A 108 4.90 0.16 -11.44
C ILE A 108 4.49 0.41 -12.89
N VAL A 109 3.24 0.11 -13.22
CA VAL A 109 2.62 0.39 -14.53
C VAL A 109 2.78 1.88 -14.88
N GLU A 110 3.41 2.16 -16.01
CA GLU A 110 3.77 3.53 -16.41
C GLU A 110 2.55 4.42 -16.58
N GLU A 111 1.46 3.89 -17.12
CA GLU A 111 0.18 4.56 -17.31
C GLU A 111 -0.41 5.04 -15.98
N SER A 112 -0.22 4.29 -14.89
CA SER A 112 -0.67 4.68 -13.56
C SER A 112 0.05 5.96 -13.11
N ILE A 113 1.38 6.00 -13.29
CA ILE A 113 2.21 7.17 -12.95
C ILE A 113 1.83 8.37 -13.82
N LEU A 114 1.70 8.18 -15.14
CA LEU A 114 1.38 9.26 -16.08
C LEU A 114 0.01 9.87 -15.80
N LYS A 115 -0.97 9.06 -15.41
CA LYS A 115 -2.35 9.49 -15.20
C LYS A 115 -2.59 10.13 -13.84
N TYR A 116 -1.92 9.63 -12.79
CA TYR A 116 -2.24 10.01 -11.41
C TYR A 116 -1.10 10.75 -10.67
N GLY A 117 0.13 10.68 -11.18
CA GLY A 117 1.31 11.30 -10.58
C GLY A 117 1.92 10.47 -9.45
N THR A 118 3.22 10.65 -9.22
CA THR A 118 4.04 9.84 -8.31
C THR A 118 3.58 9.92 -6.85
N GLU A 119 3.22 11.12 -6.37
CA GLU A 119 2.73 11.34 -5.01
C GLU A 119 1.46 10.52 -4.71
N ARG A 120 0.51 10.51 -5.66
CA ARG A 120 -0.75 9.76 -5.51
C ARG A 120 -0.49 8.27 -5.52
N ILE A 121 0.28 7.78 -6.49
CA ILE A 121 0.62 6.35 -6.59
C ILE A 121 1.28 5.86 -5.30
N LEU A 122 2.23 6.63 -4.76
CA LEU A 122 2.93 6.25 -3.54
C LEU A 122 1.99 6.22 -2.33
N VAL A 123 1.07 7.20 -2.19
CA VAL A 123 0.04 7.18 -1.14
C VAL A 123 -0.76 5.89 -1.16
N GLU A 124 -1.30 5.53 -2.33
CA GLU A 124 -2.22 4.39 -2.42
C GLU A 124 -1.49 3.07 -2.19
N ILE A 125 -0.27 2.90 -2.74
CA ILE A 125 0.56 1.71 -2.48
C ILE A 125 0.86 1.58 -0.99
N LEU A 126 1.31 2.66 -0.34
CA LEU A 126 1.63 2.62 1.09
C LEU A 126 0.40 2.38 1.96
N TRP A 127 -0.75 2.94 1.57
CA TRP A 127 -2.02 2.70 2.26
C TRP A 127 -2.39 1.22 2.22
N GLU A 128 -2.29 0.59 1.05
CA GLU A 128 -2.67 -0.80 0.84
C GLU A 128 -1.78 -1.75 1.64
N ILE A 129 -0.45 -1.61 1.54
CA ILE A 129 0.47 -2.52 2.25
C ILE A 129 0.42 -2.33 3.77
N THR A 130 0.00 -1.16 4.27
CA THR A 130 -0.10 -0.86 5.71
C THR A 130 -1.49 -1.08 6.31
N PHE A 131 -2.43 -1.66 5.53
CA PHE A 131 -3.82 -1.84 5.95
C PHE A 131 -3.96 -2.59 7.28
N ASP A 132 -3.12 -3.60 7.49
CA ASP A 132 -3.07 -4.46 8.67
C ASP A 132 -1.94 -4.13 9.66
N GLY A 133 -1.21 -3.04 9.45
CA GLY A 133 -0.10 -2.63 10.33
C GLY A 133 0.81 -1.59 9.68
N PHE A 134 1.43 -0.74 10.50
CA PHE A 134 2.34 0.32 10.01
C PHE A 134 3.83 -0.11 10.05
N ASP A 135 4.09 -1.37 10.36
CA ASP A 135 5.42 -1.98 10.38
C ASP A 135 5.32 -3.43 9.90
N TYR A 136 6.38 -3.91 9.26
CA TYR A 136 6.41 -5.21 8.61
C TYR A 136 6.13 -6.36 9.58
N GLN A 137 6.67 -6.30 10.80
CA GLN A 137 6.46 -7.34 11.81
C GLN A 137 4.99 -7.47 12.21
N THR A 138 4.32 -6.33 12.42
CA THR A 138 2.89 -6.29 12.73
C THR A 138 2.05 -6.82 11.58
N VAL A 139 2.36 -6.44 10.34
CA VAL A 139 1.68 -6.94 9.14
C VAL A 139 1.83 -8.45 9.01
N CYS A 140 3.05 -9.00 9.03
CA CYS A 140 3.28 -10.44 8.94
C CYS A 140 2.55 -11.21 10.05
N LYS A 141 2.52 -10.66 11.27
CA LYS A 141 1.79 -11.26 12.40
C LYS A 141 0.28 -11.27 12.16
N ASN A 142 -0.30 -10.20 11.62
CA ASN A 142 -1.74 -10.10 11.40
C ASN A 142 -2.19 -10.92 10.18
N GLN A 143 -1.43 -10.90 9.08
CA GLN A 143 -1.62 -11.78 7.92
C GLN A 143 -1.60 -13.26 8.34
N LYS A 144 -0.63 -13.68 9.16
CA LYS A 144 -0.57 -15.06 9.66
C LYS A 144 -1.83 -15.44 10.46
N LYS A 145 -2.33 -14.56 11.32
CA LYS A 145 -3.57 -14.80 12.07
C LYS A 145 -4.79 -14.92 11.14
N LEU A 146 -4.86 -14.10 10.09
CA LEU A 146 -5.92 -14.20 9.09
C LEU A 146 -5.85 -15.53 8.33
N LEU A 147 -4.67 -15.94 7.87
CA LEU A 147 -4.49 -17.22 7.18
C LEU A 147 -4.83 -18.42 8.09
N GLU A 148 -4.47 -18.35 9.38
CA GLU A 148 -4.86 -19.34 10.38
C GLU A 148 -6.38 -19.37 10.60
N SER A 149 -7.05 -18.21 10.64
CA SER A 149 -8.51 -18.15 10.79
C SER A 149 -9.22 -18.74 9.57
N LEU A 150 -8.76 -18.44 8.35
CA LEU A 150 -9.31 -18.99 7.10
C LEU A 150 -9.20 -20.52 7.06
N LYS A 151 -8.09 -21.10 7.50
CA LYS A 151 -7.92 -22.57 7.61
C LYS A 151 -8.92 -23.21 8.57
N ASN A 152 -9.25 -22.53 9.66
CA ASN A 152 -10.21 -23.02 10.66
C ASN A 152 -11.67 -22.92 10.20
N VAL A 153 -11.96 -22.22 9.11
CA VAL A 153 -13.31 -22.04 8.56
C VAL A 153 -13.70 -23.17 7.59
N ASN A 154 -12.84 -24.16 7.31
CA ASN A 154 -13.15 -25.27 6.38
C ASN A 154 -13.70 -24.77 5.02
N LEU A 155 -13.09 -23.71 4.47
CA LEU A 155 -13.28 -23.42 3.05
C LEU A 155 -12.43 -24.44 2.28
N ILE A 156 -13.10 -25.51 1.84
CA ILE A 156 -12.57 -26.44 0.84
C ILE A 156 -12.48 -25.64 -0.46
N PHE A 157 -11.26 -25.30 -0.89
CA PHE A 157 -10.99 -24.86 -2.26
C PHE A 157 -10.91 -26.08 -3.18
#